data_AF-A0A7Y2L4C7-F1
#
_entry.id   AF-A0A7Y2L4C7-F1
#
_cell.length_a   1.000
_cell.length_b   1.000
_cell.length_c   1.000
_cell.angle_alpha   90.00
_cell.angle_beta   90.00
_cell.angle_gamma   90.00
#
_symmetry.space_group_name_H-M   'P 1'
#
loop_
_entity.id
_entity.type
_entity.pdbx_description
1 polymer ?
#
loop_
_entity_poly.entity_id
_entity_poly.type
_entity_poly.pdbx_seq_one_letter_code
_entity_poly.pdbx_strand_id
1 'polypeptide(L)'
;AARPFGDRQVWIGYDPAETGDCSGLVVCAPPLVPGGKFRVLERHQFRGMDFAAQAAFIKSVCDRYWVTYIGIDVTGLGSGVAQLVRQFFPNVTTFSYSPEVKTRLVLKAYDVIHNGRLEFDAGWTDMAQSLMAIRKTVTAGG
;
A
#
# COMPACT_ATOMS: atom_id res chain seq x y z
N ALA A 1 13.38 21.91 -3.42
CA ALA A 1 13.71 20.55 -2.94
C ALA A 1 13.45 19.57 -4.07
N ALA A 2 14.46 18.80 -4.50
CA ALA A 2 14.33 17.85 -5.59
C ALA A 2 13.53 16.63 -5.10
N ARG A 3 12.31 16.48 -5.59
CA ARG A 3 11.49 15.29 -5.28
C ARG A 3 12.16 14.06 -5.93
N PRO A 4 12.44 12.97 -5.18
CA PRO A 4 13.14 11.79 -5.70
C PRO A 4 12.43 11.09 -6.87
N PHE A 5 11.15 11.39 -7.12
CA PHE A 5 10.37 10.83 -8.22
C PHE A 5 9.80 11.89 -9.20
N GLY A 6 10.27 13.14 -9.12
CA GLY A 6 9.76 14.27 -9.91
C GLY A 6 8.32 14.69 -9.54
N ASP A 7 7.53 15.12 -10.52
CA ASP A 7 6.09 15.46 -10.40
C ASP A 7 5.16 14.25 -10.66
N ARG A 8 5.66 13.04 -10.44
CA ARG A 8 4.86 11.82 -10.62
C ARG A 8 4.00 11.57 -9.39
N GLN A 9 2.72 11.31 -9.66
CA GLN A 9 1.76 10.94 -8.65
C GLN A 9 2.16 9.62 -7.99
N VAL A 10 1.91 9.53 -6.70
CA VAL A 10 2.20 8.37 -5.86
C VAL A 10 0.97 8.02 -5.03
N TRP A 11 0.74 6.73 -4.88
CA TRP A 11 -0.32 6.15 -4.09
C TRP A 11 0.29 5.43 -2.89
N ILE A 12 -0.31 5.64 -1.73
CA ILE A 12 0.05 4.96 -0.49
C ILE A 12 -1.06 3.98 -0.15
N GLY A 13 -0.70 2.73 0.14
CA GLY A 13 -1.58 1.73 0.74
C GLY A 13 -1.07 1.37 2.13
N TYR A 14 -1.96 1.43 3.12
CA TYR A 14 -1.68 1.03 4.49
C TYR A 14 -2.64 -0.07 4.92
N ASP A 15 -2.07 -1.18 5.40
CA ASP A 15 -2.76 -2.38 5.89
C ASP A 15 -2.37 -2.57 7.37
N PRO A 16 -3.29 -2.30 8.32
CA PRO A 16 -3.05 -2.53 9.73
C PRO A 16 -3.00 -4.02 10.00
N ALA A 17 -2.12 -4.43 10.91
CA ALA A 17 -2.13 -5.77 11.47
C ALA A 17 -2.97 -5.81 12.76
N GLU A 18 -3.83 -6.82 12.91
CA GLU A 18 -4.50 -7.09 14.19
C GLU A 18 -3.53 -7.81 15.13
N THR A 19 -3.28 -7.18 16.29
CA THR A 19 -2.61 -7.69 17.50
C THR A 19 -1.51 -8.75 17.30
N GLY A 20 -0.25 -8.31 17.20
CA GLY A 20 0.95 -9.19 17.20
C GLY A 20 1.64 -9.31 15.84
N ASP A 21 0.95 -8.93 14.77
CA ASP A 21 1.45 -8.94 13.39
C ASP A 21 2.07 -7.60 12.94
N CYS A 22 2.73 -7.61 11.77
CA CYS A 22 3.41 -6.45 11.22
C CYS A 22 2.46 -5.63 10.33
N SER A 23 2.25 -4.34 10.64
CA SER A 23 1.46 -3.45 9.76
C SER A 23 2.25 -3.15 8.49
N GLY A 24 1.59 -3.24 7.34
CA GLY A 24 2.22 -3.03 6.04
C GLY A 24 1.92 -1.64 5.48
N LEU A 25 2.95 -0.97 4.98
CA LEU A 25 2.81 0.23 4.17
C LEU A 25 3.49 0.03 2.82
N VAL A 26 2.79 0.35 1.75
CA VAL A 26 3.28 0.24 0.39
C VAL A 26 3.11 1.58 -0.30
N VAL A 27 4.16 2.01 -0.98
CA VAL A 27 4.20 3.24 -1.78
C VAL A 27 4.40 2.83 -3.22
N CYS A 28 3.43 3.15 -4.09
CA CYS A 28 3.50 2.81 -5.50
C CYS A 28 3.16 4.01 -6.38
N ALA A 29 3.85 4.14 -7.51
CA ALA A 29 3.51 5.08 -8.55
C ALA A 29 2.48 4.45 -9.50
N PRO A 30 1.26 4.98 -9.61
CA PRO A 30 0.33 4.58 -10.65
C PRO A 30 0.86 4.93 -12.05
N PRO A 31 0.36 4.24 -13.09
CA PRO A 31 0.64 4.61 -14.47
C PRO A 31 -0.04 5.93 -14.85
N LEU A 32 0.64 6.71 -15.70
CA LEU A 32 0.09 7.95 -16.27
C LEU A 32 -1.00 7.69 -17.31
N VAL A 33 -1.06 6.47 -17.86
CA VAL A 33 -2.02 6.05 -18.89
C VAL A 33 -2.77 4.79 -18.45
N PRO A 34 -4.07 4.66 -18.77
CA PRO A 34 -4.78 3.39 -18.64
C PRO A 34 -4.04 2.30 -19.41
N GLY A 35 -3.84 1.13 -18.81
CA GLY A 35 -3.01 0.07 -19.41
C GLY A 35 -1.50 0.18 -19.10
N GLY A 36 -1.05 1.29 -18.51
CA GLY A 36 0.36 1.46 -18.15
C GLY A 36 0.81 0.63 -16.95
N LYS A 37 2.09 0.76 -16.61
CA LYS A 37 2.75 0.01 -15.55
C LYS A 37 2.69 0.73 -14.20
N PHE A 38 2.40 -0.01 -13.14
CA PHE A 38 2.51 0.40 -11.75
C PHE A 38 3.94 0.15 -11.28
N ARG A 39 4.56 1.13 -10.62
CA ARG A 39 5.90 0.96 -10.08
C ARG A 39 5.89 1.02 -8.56
N VAL A 40 6.30 -0.05 -7.88
CA VAL A 40 6.43 0.03 -6.42
C VAL A 40 7.73 0.75 -6.08
N LEU A 41 7.63 1.78 -5.24
CA LEU A 41 8.71 2.68 -4.88
C LEU A 41 9.30 2.32 -3.53
N GLU A 42 8.44 2.13 -2.53
CA GLU A 42 8.84 1.78 -1.18
C GLU A 42 7.85 0.80 -0.57
N ARG A 43 8.34 -0.02 0.37
CA ARG A 43 7.50 -0.86 1.22
C ARG A 43 8.11 -0.89 2.61
N HIS A 44 7.26 -0.79 3.62
CA HIS A 44 7.67 -0.77 5.02
C HIS A 44 6.77 -1.70 5.81
N GLN A 45 7.37 -2.44 6.72
CA GLN A 45 6.65 -3.27 7.68
C GLN A 45 6.93 -2.70 9.07
N PHE A 46 5.87 -2.34 9.77
CA PHE A 46 5.93 -1.80 11.12
C PHE A 46 5.58 -2.90 12.11
N ARG A 47 6.56 -3.34 12.90
CA ARG A 47 6.37 -4.34 13.96
C ARG A 47 6.46 -3.66 15.32
N GLY A 48 5.36 -3.68 16.08
CA GLY A 48 5.31 -3.10 17.44
C GLY A 48 5.49 -1.58 17.49
N MET A 49 5.22 -0.87 16.38
CA MET A 49 5.29 0.59 16.31
C MET A 49 3.91 1.20 16.62
N ASP A 50 3.86 2.25 17.45
CA ASP A 50 2.62 2.96 17.77
C ASP A 50 1.97 3.60 16.53
N PHE A 51 0.64 3.73 16.54
CA PHE A 51 -0.13 4.35 15.45
C PHE A 51 0.36 5.75 15.08
N ALA A 52 0.80 6.53 16.09
CA ALA A 52 1.35 7.85 15.89
C ALA A 52 2.64 7.85 15.07
N ALA A 53 3.55 6.92 15.34
CA ALA A 53 4.79 6.78 14.58
C ALA A 53 4.53 6.29 13.15
N GLN A 54 3.56 5.40 12.96
CA GLN A 54 3.15 4.95 11.62
C GLN A 54 2.54 6.11 10.80
N ALA A 55 1.67 6.92 11.41
CA ALA A 55 1.10 8.11 10.77
C ALA A 55 2.17 9.18 10.46
N ALA A 56 3.13 9.39 11.36
CA ALA A 56 4.27 10.28 11.13
C ALA A 56 5.16 9.81 9.96
N PHE A 57 5.29 8.49 9.78
CA PHE A 57 5.97 7.92 8.63
C PHE A 57 5.21 8.21 7.33
N ILE A 58 3.89 7.97 7.29
CA ILE A 58 3.04 8.31 6.14
C ILE A 58 3.18 9.80 5.79
N LYS A 59 3.18 10.67 6.80
CA LYS A 59 3.39 12.11 6.63
C LYS A 59 4.75 12.42 5.98
N SER A 60 5.81 11.76 6.43
CA SER A 60 7.15 11.92 5.84
C SER A 60 7.16 11.46 4.37
N VAL A 61 6.48 10.38 4.03
CA VAL A 61 6.33 9.93 2.63
C VAL A 61 5.58 10.98 1.80
N CYS A 62 4.52 11.57 2.34
CA CYS A 62 3.76 12.64 1.67
C CYS A 62 4.59 13.92 1.45
N ASP A 63 5.60 14.18 2.29
CA ASP A 63 6.52 15.31 2.11
C ASP A 63 7.55 15.01 1.01
N ARG A 64 8.04 13.76 0.94
CA ARG A 64 9.02 13.31 -0.07
C ARG A 64 8.41 13.11 -1.46
N TYR A 65 7.19 12.61 -1.55
CA TYR A 65 6.53 12.23 -2.81
C TYR A 65 5.26 13.04 -3.05
N TRP A 66 4.90 13.24 -4.32
CA TRP A 66 3.59 13.78 -4.66
C TRP A 66 2.52 12.70 -4.46
N VAL A 67 2.03 12.58 -3.23
CA VAL A 67 0.98 11.64 -2.89
C VAL A 67 -0.37 12.21 -3.31
N THR A 68 -1.06 11.53 -4.24
CA THR A 68 -2.42 11.91 -4.66
C THR A 68 -3.50 11.02 -4.10
N TYR A 69 -3.10 9.85 -3.60
CA TYR A 69 -4.02 8.87 -3.06
C TYR A 69 -3.42 8.18 -1.84
N ILE A 70 -4.19 8.10 -0.77
CA ILE A 70 -3.83 7.32 0.41
C ILE A 70 -5.02 6.41 0.72
N GLY A 71 -4.82 5.11 0.61
CA GLY A 71 -5.75 4.09 1.05
C GLY A 71 -5.31 3.58 2.42
N ILE A 72 -6.15 3.78 3.44
CA ILE A 72 -5.92 3.24 4.78
C ILE A 72 -7.04 2.26 5.08
N ASP A 73 -6.67 1.02 5.35
CA ASP A 73 -7.61 0.10 5.93
C ASP A 73 -7.88 0.48 7.40
N VAL A 74 -9.14 0.71 7.74
CA VAL A 74 -9.62 1.09 9.07
C VAL A 74 -10.18 -0.09 9.85
N THR A 75 -9.96 -1.31 9.36
CA THR A 75 -10.34 -2.53 10.06
C THR A 75 -9.58 -2.65 11.38
N GLY A 76 -10.32 -2.84 12.47
CA GLY A 76 -9.75 -2.92 13.81
C GLY A 76 -8.97 -1.65 14.19
N LEU A 77 -7.66 -1.82 14.38
CA LEU A 77 -6.74 -0.80 14.90
C LEU A 77 -6.36 0.29 13.87
N GLY A 78 -6.62 0.07 12.57
CA GLY A 78 -6.28 1.03 11.51
C GLY A 78 -7.04 2.35 11.56
N SER A 79 -8.18 2.37 12.26
CA SER A 79 -8.98 3.57 12.52
C SER A 79 -8.17 4.69 13.22
N GLY A 80 -7.28 4.32 14.16
CA GLY A 80 -6.42 5.27 14.86
C GLY A 80 -5.41 5.95 13.94
N VAL A 81 -4.79 5.19 13.03
CA VAL A 81 -3.86 5.74 12.03
C VAL A 81 -4.62 6.61 11.02
N ALA A 82 -5.77 6.16 10.54
CA ALA A 82 -6.59 6.94 9.60
C ALA A 82 -6.97 8.31 10.15
N GLN A 83 -7.36 8.37 11.43
CA GLN A 83 -7.72 9.63 12.07
C GLN A 83 -6.54 10.61 12.11
N LEU A 84 -5.33 10.13 12.41
CA LEU A 84 -4.12 10.96 12.40
C LEU A 84 -3.75 11.42 10.99
N VAL A 85 -3.85 10.52 10.00
CA VAL A 85 -3.55 10.83 8.61
C VAL A 85 -4.52 11.86 8.04
N ARG A 86 -5.80 11.76 8.41
CA ARG A 86 -6.85 12.69 7.98
C ARG A 86 -6.60 14.14 8.42
N GLN A 87 -5.83 14.36 9.49
CA GLN A 87 -5.49 15.71 9.96
C GLN A 87 -4.58 16.46 8.98
N PHE A 88 -3.66 15.75 8.30
CA PHE A 88 -2.75 16.36 7.34
C PHE A 88 -3.09 16.02 5.88
N PHE A 89 -3.86 14.96 5.64
CA PHE A 89 -4.32 14.54 4.32
C PHE A 89 -5.84 14.23 4.36
N PRO A 90 -6.70 15.26 4.23
CA PRO A 90 -8.15 15.09 4.35
C PRO A 90 -8.75 14.23 3.22
N ASN A 91 -8.04 14.07 2.09
CA ASN A 91 -8.42 13.22 0.95
C ASN A 91 -8.08 11.73 1.15
N VAL A 92 -7.77 11.31 2.38
CA VAL A 92 -7.48 9.91 2.69
C VAL A 92 -8.72 9.05 2.46
N THR A 93 -8.56 7.95 1.72
CA THR A 93 -9.60 6.96 1.50
C THR A 93 -9.50 5.89 2.57
N THR A 94 -10.53 5.79 3.40
CA THR A 94 -10.63 4.73 4.40
C THR A 94 -11.39 3.54 3.83
N PHE A 95 -10.80 2.36 3.92
CA PHE A 95 -11.45 1.11 3.54
C PHE A 95 -11.84 0.34 4.79
N SER A 96 -13.09 -0.13 4.87
CA SER A 96 -13.48 -1.12 5.86
C SER A 96 -13.28 -2.51 5.25
N TYR A 97 -12.53 -3.40 5.89
CA TYR A 97 -12.42 -4.79 5.43
C TYR A 97 -13.82 -5.36 5.34
N SER A 98 -14.13 -5.81 4.14
CA SER A 98 -14.92 -7.01 3.99
C SER A 98 -14.04 -8.00 3.25
N PRO A 99 -14.07 -9.30 3.58
CA PRO A 99 -13.30 -10.31 2.86
C PRO A 99 -13.52 -10.22 1.34
N GLU A 100 -14.70 -9.80 0.89
CA GLU A 100 -15.01 -9.51 -0.52
C GLU A 100 -14.21 -8.36 -1.15
N VAL A 101 -13.92 -7.30 -0.38
CA VAL A 101 -13.12 -6.15 -0.82
C VAL A 101 -11.65 -6.58 -0.94
N LYS A 102 -11.15 -7.34 0.05
CA LYS A 102 -9.79 -7.92 -0.01
C LYS A 102 -9.63 -8.83 -1.22
N THR A 103 -10.56 -9.76 -1.44
CA THR A 103 -10.52 -10.65 -2.60
C THR A 103 -10.50 -9.87 -3.90
N ARG A 104 -11.36 -8.85 -4.07
CA ARG A 104 -11.34 -8.01 -5.28
C ARG A 104 -10.04 -7.22 -5.45
N LEU A 105 -9.49 -6.64 -4.39
CA LEU A 105 -8.22 -5.91 -4.44
C LEU A 105 -7.05 -6.83 -4.78
N VAL A 106 -7.00 -8.02 -4.15
CA VAL A 106 -6.00 -9.05 -4.42
C VAL A 106 -6.10 -9.55 -5.85
N LEU A 107 -7.32 -9.84 -6.35
CA LEU A 107 -7.53 -10.25 -7.74
C LEU A 107 -7.13 -9.16 -8.73
N LYS A 108 -7.40 -7.89 -8.41
CA LYS A 108 -6.99 -6.76 -9.26
C LYS A 108 -5.47 -6.55 -9.25
N ALA A 109 -4.84 -6.68 -8.08
CA ALA A 109 -3.38 -6.67 -7.98
C ALA A 109 -2.78 -7.85 -8.76
N TYR A 110 -3.39 -9.04 -8.66
CA TYR A 110 -3.01 -10.22 -9.42
C TYR A 110 -3.10 -9.99 -10.93
N ASP A 111 -4.19 -9.39 -11.43
CA ASP A 111 -4.33 -9.04 -12.85
C ASP A 111 -3.21 -8.08 -13.31
N VAL A 112 -2.88 -7.08 -12.50
CA VAL A 112 -1.79 -6.14 -12.80
C VAL A 112 -0.43 -6.86 -12.86
N ILE A 113 -0.17 -7.81 -11.95
CA ILE A 113 1.07 -8.60 -11.93
C ILE A 113 1.11 -9.57 -13.12
N HIS A 114 0.01 -10.28 -13.37
CA HIS A 114 -0.11 -11.28 -14.41
C HIS A 114 0.07 -10.68 -15.80
N ASN A 115 -0.46 -9.48 -16.02
CA ASN A 115 -0.30 -8.72 -17.25
C ASN A 115 1.10 -8.07 -17.39
N GLY A 116 2.05 -8.34 -16.48
CA GLY A 116 3.39 -7.75 -16.50
C GLY A 116 3.38 -6.23 -16.31
N ARG A 117 2.31 -5.71 -15.71
CA ARG A 117 2.11 -4.27 -15.50
C ARG A 117 2.64 -3.82 -14.14
N LEU A 118 3.15 -4.71 -13.29
CA LEU A 118 3.81 -4.34 -12.05
C LEU A 118 5.33 -4.33 -12.23
N GLU A 119 5.94 -3.17 -12.09
CA GLU A 119 7.38 -2.98 -12.03
C GLU A 119 7.80 -2.80 -10.57
N PHE A 120 8.78 -3.57 -10.14
CA PHE A 120 9.44 -3.42 -8.86
C PHE A 120 10.94 -3.59 -9.08
N ASP A 121 11.74 -3.11 -8.13
CA ASP A 121 13.18 -3.25 -8.24
C ASP A 121 13.59 -4.74 -8.19
N ALA A 122 14.47 -5.18 -9.09
CA ALA A 122 14.88 -6.57 -9.20
C ALA A 122 15.54 -7.11 -7.91
N GLY A 123 16.02 -6.23 -7.03
CA GLY A 123 16.55 -6.60 -5.71
C GLY A 123 15.49 -7.02 -4.68
N TRP A 124 14.19 -6.86 -4.96
CA TRP A 124 13.12 -7.14 -3.99
C TRP A 124 12.58 -8.57 -4.13
N THR A 125 13.45 -9.56 -3.88
CA THR A 125 13.09 -10.98 -3.87
C THR A 125 11.97 -11.31 -2.88
N ASP A 126 11.92 -10.63 -1.74
CA ASP A 126 10.85 -10.77 -0.76
C ASP A 126 9.49 -10.28 -1.28
N MET A 127 9.46 -9.25 -2.15
CA MET A 127 8.22 -8.86 -2.82
C MET A 127 7.77 -9.93 -3.81
N ALA A 128 8.70 -10.50 -4.60
CA ALA A 128 8.39 -11.64 -5.44
C ALA A 128 7.86 -12.84 -4.61
N GLN A 129 8.42 -13.08 -3.42
CA GLN A 129 7.93 -14.10 -2.49
C GLN A 129 6.53 -13.77 -1.95
N SER A 130 6.26 -12.54 -1.50
CA SER A 130 4.92 -12.13 -1.05
C SER A 130 3.89 -12.21 -2.18
N LEU A 131 4.26 -11.83 -3.41
CA LEU A 131 3.41 -11.96 -4.59
C LEU A 131 3.14 -13.44 -4.93
N MET A 132 4.16 -14.30 -4.84
CA MET A 132 4.00 -15.76 -4.99
C MET A 132 3.18 -16.37 -3.85
N ALA A 133 3.27 -15.84 -2.63
CA ALA A 133 2.47 -16.27 -1.49
C ALA A 133 1.00 -15.90 -1.68
N ILE A 134 0.69 -14.69 -2.15
CA ILE A 134 -0.67 -14.27 -2.54
C ILE A 134 -1.23 -15.24 -3.60
N ARG A 135 -0.42 -15.61 -4.61
CA ARG A 135 -0.80 -16.63 -5.61
C ARG A 135 -1.15 -17.97 -4.95
N LYS A 136 -0.40 -18.42 -3.94
CA LYS A 136 -0.73 -19.66 -3.19
C LYS A 136 -2.04 -19.53 -2.39
N THR A 137 -2.31 -18.39 -1.76
CA THR A 137 -3.54 -18.20 -0.96
C THR A 137 -4.80 -18.19 -1.83
N VAL A 138 -4.74 -17.61 -3.04
CA VAL A 138 -5.86 -17.66 -4.01
C VAL A 138 -6.12 -19.09 -4.52
N THR A 139 -5.11 -19.97 -4.45
CA THR A 139 -5.25 -21.38 -4.86
C THR A 139 -5.67 -22.32 -3.73
N ALA A 140 -6.04 -21.80 -2.55
CA ALA A 140 -6.48 -22.58 -1.39
C ALA A 140 -8.01 -22.60 -1.20
N GLY A 141 -8.76 -22.34 -2.27
CA GLY A 141 -10.20 -22.62 -2.34
C GLY A 141 -10.44 -23.51 -3.54
N GLY A 142 -10.59 -24.82 -3.29
CA GLY A 142 -11.26 -25.71 -4.23
C GLY A 142 -12.74 -25.36 -4.35
#